data_AF-A0A356VV25-F1
#
_entry.id   AF-A0A356VV25-F1
#
_cell.length_a   1.000
_cell.length_b   1.000
_cell.length_c   1.000
_cell.angle_alpha   90.00
_cell.angle_beta   90.00
_cell.angle_gamma   90.00
#
_symmetry.space_group_name_H-M   'P 1'
#
loop_
_entity.id
_entity.type
_entity.pdbx_description
1 polymer ?
#
loop_
_entity_poly.entity_id
_entity_poly.type
_entity_poly.pdbx_seq_one_letter_code
_entity_poly.pdbx_strand_id
1 'polypeptide(L)'
;MSDKFIDKDPQETQEWMDALEAVVAFEGSDKAQYLIETLIEKARKHGVDIPYSANTPYLNTIELKDQEKYPGDLGIERKIRA
;
A
#
# COMPACT_ATOMS: atom_id res chain seq x y z
N MET A 1 10.76 13.25 15.91
CA MET A 1 9.91 14.43 16.08
C MET A 1 9.26 14.67 14.72
N SER A 2 8.01 14.24 14.52
CA SER A 2 7.31 14.54 13.26
C SER A 2 6.95 16.02 13.28
N ASP A 3 7.66 16.81 12.49
CA ASP A 3 7.27 18.18 12.22
C ASP A 3 5.88 18.12 11.59
N LYS A 4 4.87 18.64 12.29
CA LYS A 4 3.48 18.52 11.87
C LYS A 4 3.28 19.49 10.72
N PHE A 5 3.25 18.98 9.49
CA PHE A 5 2.91 19.78 8.32
C PHE A 5 1.56 20.47 8.58
N ILE A 6 1.56 21.81 8.55
CA ILE A 6 0.34 22.60 8.66
C ILE A 6 -0.21 22.74 7.26
N ASP A 7 -1.25 21.97 6.98
CA ASP A 7 -1.98 22.06 5.73
C ASP A 7 -2.74 23.38 5.67
N LYS A 8 -2.49 24.15 4.60
CA LYS A 8 -3.15 25.45 4.37
C LYS A 8 -4.47 25.29 3.63
N ASP A 9 -4.68 24.17 2.94
CA ASP A 9 -5.90 23.85 2.22
C ASP A 9 -6.30 22.38 2.49
N PRO A 10 -6.88 22.09 3.66
CA PRO A 10 -7.31 20.75 4.00
C PRO A 10 -8.44 20.22 3.11
N GLN A 11 -9.17 21.10 2.43
CA GLN A 11 -10.21 20.69 1.49
C GLN A 11 -9.58 20.10 0.23
N GLU A 12 -8.60 20.79 -0.36
CA GLU A 12 -7.86 20.25 -1.51
C GLU A 12 -7.25 18.87 -1.16
N THR A 13 -6.59 18.76 -0.01
CA THR A 13 -6.04 17.47 0.43
C THR A 13 -7.11 16.38 0.53
N GLN A 14 -8.28 16.70 1.08
CA GLN A 14 -9.39 15.75 1.15
C GLN A 14 -9.89 15.34 -0.24
N GLU A 15 -10.00 16.28 -1.19
CA GLU A 15 -10.41 15.99 -2.56
C GLU A 15 -9.43 15.04 -3.27
N TRP A 16 -8.11 15.20 -3.05
CA TRP A 16 -7.11 14.27 -3.56
C TRP A 16 -7.20 12.88 -2.92
N MET A 17 -7.49 12.81 -1.62
CA MET A 17 -7.70 11.54 -0.91
C MET A 17 -8.94 10.81 -1.44
N ASP A 18 -10.06 11.52 -1.58
CA ASP A 18 -11.31 10.98 -2.11
C ASP A 18 -11.14 10.49 -3.55
N ALA A 19 -10.37 11.23 -4.37
CA ALA A 19 -10.06 10.82 -5.74
C ALA A 19 -9.24 9.51 -5.77
N LEU A 20 -8.26 9.35 -4.88
CA LEU A 20 -7.49 8.11 -4.79
C LEU A 20 -8.37 6.94 -4.35
N GLU A 21 -9.24 7.13 -3.36
CA GLU A 21 -10.20 6.12 -2.91
C GLU A 21 -11.16 5.71 -4.03
N ALA A 22 -11.65 6.66 -4.81
CA ALA A 22 -12.49 6.39 -5.97
C ALA A 22 -11.75 5.55 -7.02
N VAL A 23 -10.48 5.86 -7.34
CA VAL A 23 -9.69 5.04 -8.27
C VAL A 23 -9.54 3.61 -7.76
N VAL A 24 -9.25 3.41 -6.47
CA VAL A 24 -9.17 2.08 -5.87
C VAL A 24 -10.51 1.33 -5.97
N ALA A 25 -11.62 2.02 -5.71
CA ALA A 25 -12.95 1.41 -5.70
C ALA A 25 -13.48 1.05 -7.10
N PHE A 26 -13.22 1.89 -8.10
CA PHE A 26 -13.80 1.74 -9.46
C PHE A 26 -12.83 1.13 -10.47
N GLU A 27 -11.53 1.42 -10.39
CA GLU A 27 -10.51 0.94 -11.34
C GLU A 27 -9.62 -0.16 -10.76
N GLY A 28 -9.59 -0.31 -9.43
CA GLY A 28 -8.87 -1.37 -8.72
C GLY A 28 -7.43 -1.01 -8.33
N SER A 29 -6.82 -1.91 -7.56
CA SER A 29 -5.50 -1.70 -6.93
C SER A 29 -4.36 -1.48 -7.93
N ASP A 30 -4.36 -2.21 -9.05
CA ASP A 30 -3.30 -2.11 -10.08
C ASP A 30 -3.23 -0.69 -10.67
N LYS A 31 -4.40 -0.09 -10.93
CA LYS A 31 -4.48 1.26 -11.45
C LYS A 31 -4.03 2.30 -10.42
N ALA A 32 -4.46 2.14 -9.17
CA ALA A 32 -4.08 3.03 -8.09
C ALA A 32 -2.55 3.00 -7.85
N GLN A 33 -1.94 1.80 -7.90
CA GLN A 33 -0.48 1.65 -7.84
C GLN A 33 0.20 2.41 -8.97
N TYR A 34 -0.22 2.21 -10.22
CA TYR A 34 0.33 2.93 -11.38
C TYR A 34 0.22 4.45 -11.24
N LEU A 35 -0.92 4.95 -10.75
CA LEU A 35 -1.15 6.38 -10.53
C LEU A 35 -0.16 6.94 -9.50
N ILE A 36 -0.01 6.27 -8.36
CA ILE A 36 0.91 6.70 -7.29
C ILE A 36 2.36 6.69 -7.80
N GLU A 37 2.80 5.64 -8.48
CA GLU A 37 4.14 5.56 -9.07
C GLU A 37 4.41 6.72 -10.03
N THR A 38 3.45 7.01 -10.92
CA THR A 38 3.53 8.12 -11.88
C THR A 38 3.63 9.49 -11.18
N LEU A 39 2.86 9.70 -10.10
CA LEU A 39 2.89 10.93 -9.30
C LEU A 39 4.25 11.10 -8.61
N ILE A 40 4.79 10.04 -8.02
CA ILE A 40 6.12 10.04 -7.38
C ILE A 40 7.20 10.38 -8.41
N GLU A 41 7.18 9.76 -9.59
CA GLU A 41 8.13 10.07 -10.66
C GLU A 41 8.05 11.54 -11.09
N LYS A 42 6.84 12.08 -11.23
CA LYS A 42 6.64 13.49 -11.60
C LYS A 42 7.15 14.43 -10.50
N ALA A 43 6.87 14.13 -9.24
CA ALA A 43 7.36 14.91 -8.11
C ALA A 43 8.90 14.92 -8.03
N ARG A 44 9.54 13.76 -8.26
CA ARG A 44 11.01 13.66 -8.38
C ARG A 44 11.56 14.53 -9.51
N LYS A 45 10.91 14.56 -10.68
CA LYS A 45 11.29 15.45 -11.80
C LYS A 45 11.17 16.94 -11.44
N HIS A 46 10.28 17.29 -10.52
CA HIS A 46 10.14 18.63 -9.98
C HIS A 46 11.05 18.93 -8.77
N GLY A 47 11.98 18.02 -8.43
CA GLY A 47 12.95 18.21 -7.36
C GLY A 47 12.40 17.99 -5.95
N VAL A 48 11.21 17.38 -5.82
CA VAL A 48 10.68 16.97 -4.52
C VAL A 48 11.47 15.76 -4.03
N ASP A 49 12.12 15.91 -2.88
CA ASP A 49 12.81 14.80 -2.22
C ASP A 49 11.79 13.86 -1.58
N ILE A 50 11.50 12.76 -2.27
CA ILE A 50 10.63 11.70 -1.76
C ILE A 50 11.54 10.57 -1.28
N PRO A 51 11.74 10.43 0.04
CA PRO A 51 12.53 9.33 0.56
C PRO A 51 11.89 8.01 0.13
N TYR A 52 12.70 7.13 -0.47
CA TYR A 52 12.25 5.78 -0.78
C TYR A 52 11.89 5.06 0.52
N SER A 53 10.60 4.80 0.73
CA SER A 53 10.14 3.96 1.84
C SER A 53 10.03 2.53 1.35
N ALA A 54 11.02 1.70 1.67
CA ALA A 54 10.98 0.25 1.46
C ALA A 54 10.00 -0.47 2.43
N ASN A 55 9.35 0.27 3.32
CA ASN A 55 8.46 -0.31 4.30
C ASN A 55 7.12 -0.65 3.66
N THR A 56 6.90 -1.93 3.45
CA THR A 56 5.55 -2.45 3.26
C THR A 56 4.77 -2.34 4.57
N PRO A 57 3.44 -2.23 4.51
CA PRO A 57 2.60 -2.32 5.71
C PRO A 57 2.95 -3.57 6.53
N TYR A 58 2.85 -3.47 7.86
CA TYR A 58 3.08 -4.60 8.77
C TYR A 58 1.89 -5.56 8.76
N LEU A 59 1.70 -6.23 7.61
CA LEU A 59 0.69 -7.25 7.36
C LEU A 59 1.21 -8.27 6.34
N ASN A 60 0.61 -9.45 6.32
CA ASN A 60 0.99 -10.50 5.37
C ASN A 60 0.67 -10.05 3.94
N THR A 61 1.65 -10.15 3.04
CA THR A 61 1.51 -9.74 1.63
C THR A 61 0.48 -10.57 0.86
N ILE A 62 0.18 -11.80 1.32
CA ILE A 62 -0.81 -12.69 0.71
C ILE A 62 -2.09 -12.63 1.55
N GLU A 63 -3.20 -12.22 0.93
CA GLU A 63 -4.51 -12.26 1.57
C GLU A 63 -5.01 -13.70 1.75
N LEU A 64 -5.88 -13.93 2.74
CA LEU A 64 -6.44 -15.26 3.02
C LEU A 64 -7.12 -15.90 1.80
N LYS A 65 -7.73 -15.09 0.93
CA LYS A 65 -8.44 -15.56 -0.27
C LYS A 65 -7.48 -16.03 -1.38
N ASP A 66 -6.26 -15.50 -1.38
CA ASP A 66 -5.20 -15.79 -2.36
C ASP A 66 -4.23 -16.85 -1.84
N GLN A 67 -4.40 -17.28 -0.59
CA GLN A 67 -3.58 -18.31 0.03
C GLN A 67 -3.92 -19.67 -0.58
N GLU A 68 -2.91 -20.32 -1.17
CA GLU A 68 -3.06 -21.69 -1.68
C GLU A 68 -3.37 -22.68 -0.56
N LYS A 69 -4.05 -23.77 -0.92
CA LYS A 69 -4.30 -24.88 0.00
C LYS A 69 -2.99 -25.53 0.39
N TYR A 70 -2.78 -25.69 1.69
CA TYR A 70 -1.60 -26.37 2.20
C TYR A 70 -1.59 -27.84 1.75
N PRO A 71 -0.50 -28.34 1.14
CA PRO A 71 -0.47 -29.68 0.55
C PRO A 71 -0.23 -30.80 1.55
N GLY A 72 0.24 -30.50 2.77
CA GLY A 72 0.63 -31.47 3.79
C GLY A 72 -0.44 -31.79 4.83
N ASP A 73 -0.12 -32.74 5.71
CA ASP A 73 -0.94 -33.08 6.89
C ASP A 73 -0.37 -32.38 8.14
N LEU A 74 -1.03 -31.29 8.52
CA LEU A 74 -0.66 -30.47 9.68
C LEU A 74 -0.66 -31.27 11.00
N GLY A 75 -1.45 -32.33 11.10
CA GLY A 75 -1.52 -33.19 12.29
C GLY A 75 -0.29 -34.08 12.43
N ILE A 76 0.19 -34.65 11.32
CA ILE A 76 1.43 -35.44 11.29
C ILE A 76 2.64 -34.52 11.52
N GLU A 77 2.71 -33.39 10.83
CA GLU A 77 3.81 -32.43 10.96
C GLU A 77 3.94 -31.88 12.39
N ARG A 78 2.80 -31.59 13.04
CA ARG A 78 2.80 -31.11 14.43
C ARG A 78 3.37 -32.16 15.40
N LYS A 79 3.12 -33.45 15.17
CA LYS A 79 3.70 -34.54 15.97
C LYS A 79 5.21 -34.70 15.75
N ILE A 80 5.69 -34.44 14.54
CA ILE A 80 7.13 -34.51 14.20
C ILE A 80 7.90 -33.32 14.77
N ARG A 81 7.28 -32.13 14.86
CA ARG A 81 7.93 -30.91 15.35
C ARG A 81 8.01 -30.81 16.88
N ALA A 82 7.18 -31.56 17.61
CA ALA A 82 7.13 -31.57 19.08
C ALA A 82 8.32 -32.31 19.70
#